data_AF-A0A9N8HAQ9-F1
#
_entry.id   AF-A0A9N8HAQ9-F1
#
_cell.length_a   1.000
_cell.length_b   1.000
_cell.length_c   1.000
_cell.angle_alpha   90.00
_cell.angle_beta   90.00
_cell.angle_gamma   90.00
#
_symmetry.space_group_name_H-M   'P 1'
#
loop_
_entity.id
_entity.type
_entity.pdbx_description
1 polymer ?
#
loop_
_entity_poly.entity_id
_entity_poly.type
_entity_poly.pdbx_seq_one_letter_code
_entity_poly.pdbx_strand_id
1 'polypeptide(L)'
;MFRLMRPLPLPRKERLNGLISEYRRRQRYPPPSVVSRNASIFVGRDHDGVVAPQQWSSTALGRWNNTAKGSLGWRSTAEFSTQLGKQDTLESEKSDASKSTNNDKFTKLIERLKSDDPQALEDAHQLWTEISINYQEQEGVLLDLAEAILDRLQKVGMGERTQIMAETIVNDLERLSQEDPSIQPPSVACYQTLVSLWSQEPPAGNPEQAERSFWKLISGWKIQEPTTKEAKSQQTTLTNSLNTVLRCWAISGKPDSGMQVNRILAKVTQAPKKAANPVTIIQPNPETCHLVNLAWQTAVVSANSDNTLQSKDYLYAAKRVHGNVDFMWRRAQRHNHDPARTSINEEWLPQPSVYSWLIEMYAQAGAYDKAKALLDRLIAPHRSSNEATTIYRQHLPLPTTSMYNHVLAAMSHQGKGFEAGLVLSKWVSQCQQKTLNLEEPETTSSSVETSLPSDTAAWCQPDETSCLLVIHAWGCVPEYRRAKSAENILQRMLELERQDNPRLKVLPSPTVETYNAVLQAWSISRHYKLSTPITQVERLLVDMNKYRRYIKENPCAPNMRSYELLLETYARFGYKLGDRKRRMDKVIREIKGHRKLIPSERCLELVELCQDDTWKLEG
;
A
#
# COMPACT_ATOMS: atom_id res chain seq x y z
N MET A 1 -49.02 -54.52 39.28
CA MET A 1 -48.15 -53.34 39.47
C MET A 1 -46.92 -53.78 40.25
N PHE A 2 -45.71 -53.39 39.82
CA PHE A 2 -44.38 -53.88 40.20
C PHE A 2 -43.89 -55.16 39.50
N ARG A 3 -43.11 -54.97 38.43
CA ARG A 3 -42.14 -55.93 37.90
C ARG A 3 -40.77 -55.24 37.83
N LEU A 4 -39.76 -55.97 38.28
CA LEU A 4 -38.40 -55.58 38.58
C LEU A 4 -37.63 -54.97 37.39
N MET A 5 -37.07 -53.77 37.58
CA MET A 5 -35.94 -53.28 36.79
C MET A 5 -34.64 -53.78 37.42
N ARG A 6 -33.86 -54.57 36.67
CA ARG A 6 -32.47 -54.90 37.03
C ARG A 6 -31.57 -53.70 36.75
N PRO A 7 -30.58 -53.40 37.62
CA PRO A 7 -29.63 -52.33 37.34
C PRO A 7 -28.66 -52.76 36.23
N LEU A 8 -28.44 -51.86 35.27
CA LEU A 8 -27.39 -52.01 34.25
C LEU A 8 -26.01 -51.99 34.92
N PRO A 9 -25.04 -52.80 34.45
CA PRO A 9 -23.71 -52.84 35.04
C PRO A 9 -22.98 -51.54 34.71
N LEU A 10 -22.55 -50.82 35.76
CA LEU A 10 -21.63 -49.69 35.60
C LEU A 10 -20.30 -50.20 35.02
N PRO A 11 -19.68 -49.46 34.09
CA PRO A 11 -18.42 -49.88 33.50
C PRO A 11 -17.32 -49.92 34.57
N ARG A 12 -16.53 -51.00 34.57
CA ARG A 12 -15.39 -51.17 35.47
C ARG A 12 -14.49 -49.94 35.41
N LYS A 13 -14.04 -49.47 36.59
CA LYS A 13 -13.22 -48.28 36.83
C LYS A 13 -11.99 -48.17 35.91
N GLU A 14 -11.48 -49.30 35.44
CA GLU A 14 -10.37 -49.43 34.48
C GLU A 14 -10.72 -48.92 33.07
N ARG A 15 -11.96 -49.10 32.59
CA ARG A 15 -12.42 -48.54 31.30
C ARG A 15 -12.57 -47.03 31.36
N LEU A 16 -13.02 -46.49 32.50
CA LEU A 16 -13.15 -45.05 32.69
C LEU A 16 -11.78 -44.36 32.75
N ASN A 17 -10.81 -44.99 33.42
CA ASN A 17 -9.44 -44.50 33.46
C ASN A 17 -8.73 -44.61 32.11
N GLY A 18 -9.02 -45.66 31.32
CA GLY A 18 -8.58 -45.79 29.93
C GLY A 18 -9.07 -44.63 29.07
N LEU A 19 -10.38 -44.35 29.09
CA LEU A 19 -11.00 -43.26 28.34
C LEU A 19 -10.49 -41.87 28.76
N ILE A 20 -10.27 -41.64 30.06
CA ILE A 20 -9.69 -40.39 30.56
C ILE A 20 -8.22 -40.25 30.13
N SER A 21 -7.45 -41.34 30.10
CA SER A 21 -6.06 -41.32 29.63
C SER A 21 -5.96 -41.07 28.13
N GLU A 22 -6.89 -41.61 27.35
CA GLU A 22 -6.96 -41.44 25.90
C GLU A 22 -7.41 -40.01 25.55
N TYR A 23 -8.37 -39.46 26.29
CA TYR A 23 -8.77 -38.06 26.19
C TYR A 23 -7.62 -37.09 26.51
N ARG A 24 -6.82 -37.38 27.55
CA ARG A 24 -5.62 -36.60 27.89
C ARG A 24 -4.48 -36.74 26.88
N ARG A 25 -4.34 -37.88 26.20
CA ARG A 25 -3.39 -38.04 25.07
C ARG A 25 -3.82 -37.23 23.85
N ARG A 26 -5.12 -37.16 23.54
CA ARG A 26 -5.64 -36.38 22.41
C ARG A 26 -5.55 -34.86 22.61
N GLN A 27 -5.49 -34.37 23.85
CA GLN A 27 -5.28 -32.95 24.19
C GLN A 27 -3.81 -32.48 24.10
N ARG A 28 -2.83 -33.38 23.93
CA ARG A 28 -1.39 -33.04 23.86
C ARG A 28 -0.85 -32.84 22.46
N TYR A 29 -1.66 -33.07 21.43
CA TYR A 29 -1.31 -32.72 20.07
C TYR A 29 -1.90 -31.34 19.76
N PRO A 30 -1.10 -30.37 19.27
CA PRO A 30 -1.70 -29.17 18.70
C PRO A 30 -2.67 -29.63 17.60
N PRO A 31 -3.84 -28.98 17.45
CA PRO A 31 -4.73 -29.31 16.35
C PRO A 31 -3.94 -29.25 15.04
N PRO A 32 -4.14 -30.19 14.10
CA PRO A 32 -3.55 -30.06 12.78
C PRO A 32 -3.91 -28.68 12.27
N SER A 33 -2.90 -27.89 11.89
CA SER A 33 -3.09 -26.60 11.26
C SER A 33 -4.09 -26.80 10.13
N VAL A 34 -5.31 -26.30 10.32
CA VAL A 34 -6.23 -26.12 9.22
C VAL A 34 -5.47 -25.21 8.28
N VAL A 35 -4.99 -25.77 7.17
CA VAL A 35 -4.58 -25.00 6.01
C VAL A 35 -5.84 -24.26 5.60
N SER A 36 -6.02 -23.08 6.18
CA SER A 36 -6.94 -22.07 5.69
C SER A 36 -6.50 -21.84 4.27
N ARG A 37 -7.20 -22.46 3.31
CA ARG A 37 -7.22 -21.94 1.94
C ARG A 37 -7.67 -20.51 2.11
N ASN A 38 -6.75 -19.57 1.97
CA ASN A 38 -7.03 -18.16 1.91
C ASN A 38 -8.01 -17.97 0.75
N ALA A 39 -9.31 -17.98 1.04
CA ALA A 39 -10.30 -17.35 0.20
C ALA A 39 -10.07 -15.85 0.38
N SER A 40 -9.08 -15.33 -0.33
CA SER A 40 -8.99 -13.91 -0.62
C SER A 40 -10.34 -13.50 -1.21
N ILE A 41 -11.11 -12.73 -0.46
CA ILE A 41 -12.31 -12.04 -0.96
C ILE A 41 -11.78 -11.01 -1.96
N PHE A 42 -11.60 -11.43 -3.21
CA PHE A 42 -11.27 -10.56 -4.33
C PHE A 42 -12.56 -9.86 -4.76
N VAL A 43 -12.66 -8.57 -4.48
CA VAL A 43 -13.64 -7.69 -5.11
C VAL A 43 -13.09 -7.38 -6.50
N GLY A 44 -13.55 -8.12 -7.51
CA GLY A 44 -13.09 -7.97 -8.90
C GLY A 44 -13.53 -6.63 -9.52
N ARG A 45 -12.58 -5.90 -10.10
CA ARG A 45 -12.82 -4.89 -11.14
C ARG A 45 -12.47 -5.52 -12.48
N ASP A 46 -13.46 -5.71 -13.34
CA ASP A 46 -13.27 -6.15 -14.72
C ASP A 46 -12.89 -4.98 -15.61
N HIS A 47 -11.65 -4.97 -16.10
CA HIS A 47 -11.24 -4.35 -17.36
C HIS A 47 -10.01 -5.11 -17.87
N ASP A 48 -10.12 -5.79 -19.02
CA ASP A 48 -9.34 -5.40 -20.20
C ASP A 48 -9.53 -6.33 -21.41
N GLY A 49 -9.53 -5.68 -22.58
CA GLY A 49 -9.48 -6.28 -23.90
C GLY A 49 -8.07 -6.73 -24.27
N VAL A 50 -8.03 -7.76 -25.11
CA VAL A 50 -6.82 -8.46 -25.54
C VAL A 50 -6.23 -7.79 -26.78
N VAL A 51 -4.95 -7.41 -26.72
CA VAL A 51 -4.10 -7.24 -27.92
C VAL A 51 -2.75 -7.93 -27.65
N ALA A 52 -2.38 -8.85 -28.55
CA ALA A 52 -1.17 -9.66 -28.49
C ALA A 52 0.07 -8.91 -28.99
N PRO A 53 1.30 -9.24 -28.51
CA PRO A 53 2.53 -8.67 -29.05
C PRO A 53 3.17 -9.58 -30.13
N GLN A 54 3.58 -8.97 -31.24
CA GLN A 54 4.43 -9.59 -32.27
C GLN A 54 5.91 -9.48 -31.89
N GLN A 55 6.61 -10.60 -32.06
CA GLN A 55 8.06 -10.77 -31.91
C GLN A 55 8.82 -10.03 -33.03
N TRP A 56 9.91 -9.34 -32.68
CA TRP A 56 10.91 -8.87 -33.62
C TRP A 56 12.23 -9.63 -33.40
N SER A 57 12.77 -10.14 -34.50
CA SER A 57 13.99 -10.93 -34.59
C SER A 57 15.23 -10.06 -34.78
N SER A 58 16.32 -10.49 -34.17
CA SER A 58 17.66 -9.92 -34.24
C SER A 58 18.44 -10.42 -35.46
N THR A 59 18.92 -9.52 -36.34
CA THR A 59 20.10 -9.80 -37.17
C THR A 59 20.71 -8.51 -37.72
N ALA A 60 21.98 -8.23 -37.40
CA ALA A 60 23.03 -7.81 -38.36
C ALA A 60 24.28 -7.31 -37.59
N LEU A 61 25.36 -8.10 -37.67
CA LEU A 61 26.69 -7.78 -37.17
C LEU A 61 27.58 -7.57 -38.41
N GLY A 62 28.02 -6.33 -38.65
CA GLY A 62 28.89 -5.96 -39.77
C GLY A 62 30.27 -5.55 -39.29
N ARG A 63 31.28 -6.40 -39.52
CA ARG A 63 32.72 -6.13 -39.31
C ARG A 63 33.25 -5.17 -40.38
N TRP A 64 34.12 -4.24 -40.00
CA TRP A 64 34.98 -3.50 -40.92
C TRP A 64 36.44 -3.96 -40.80
N ASN A 65 37.06 -4.18 -41.96
CA ASN A 65 38.42 -4.69 -42.14
C ASN A 65 39.42 -3.56 -42.39
N ASN A 66 40.62 -3.76 -41.84
CA ASN A 66 41.85 -3.02 -42.12
C ASN A 66 42.49 -3.43 -43.47
N THR A 67 43.01 -2.45 -44.20
CA THR A 67 44.17 -2.52 -45.13
C THR A 67 44.44 -1.10 -45.65
N ALA A 68 45.62 -0.60 -46.02
CA ALA A 68 47.04 -0.81 -45.70
C ALA A 68 47.82 0.24 -46.55
N LYS A 69 48.90 0.79 -45.97
CA LYS A 69 50.19 1.19 -46.58
C LYS A 69 50.31 2.19 -47.76
N GLY A 70 51.24 3.13 -47.54
CA GLY A 70 52.10 3.81 -48.53
C GLY A 70 52.40 5.24 -48.04
N SER A 71 53.59 5.83 -48.07
CA SER A 71 54.92 5.51 -48.56
C SER A 71 55.86 6.59 -48.00
N LEU A 72 57.08 6.23 -47.58
CA LEU A 72 58.13 7.12 -47.06
C LEU A 72 58.75 7.98 -48.17
N GLY A 73 58.95 9.27 -47.89
CA GLY A 73 59.81 10.17 -48.65
C GLY A 73 60.69 10.99 -47.71
N TRP A 74 61.99 10.69 -47.69
CA TRP A 74 63.01 11.44 -46.96
C TRP A 74 63.49 12.63 -47.82
N ARG A 75 63.48 13.86 -47.28
CA ARG A 75 64.39 14.94 -47.71
C ARG A 75 64.76 15.90 -46.56
N SER A 76 66.07 15.93 -46.31
CA SER A 76 66.95 17.08 -46.09
C SER A 76 66.66 18.08 -44.96
N THR A 77 67.48 17.96 -43.92
CA THR A 77 67.80 18.96 -42.90
C THR A 77 68.77 20.02 -43.43
N ALA A 78 68.31 21.26 -43.59
CA ALA A 78 69.08 22.50 -43.45
C ALA A 78 68.11 23.68 -43.62
N GLU A 79 68.25 24.73 -42.79
CA GLU A 79 67.42 25.95 -42.71
C GLU A 79 66.21 25.86 -41.76
N PHE A 80 66.47 25.76 -40.45
CA PHE A 80 65.42 25.86 -39.41
C PHE A 80 65.92 26.61 -38.17
N SER A 81 66.22 27.90 -38.30
CA SER A 81 66.51 28.74 -37.12
C SER A 81 66.09 30.22 -37.24
N THR A 82 65.47 30.64 -38.35
CA THR A 82 65.02 32.04 -38.54
C THR A 82 63.54 32.17 -38.92
N GLN A 83 62.76 31.08 -38.78
CA GLN A 83 61.29 31.05 -38.93
C GLN A 83 60.52 30.80 -37.61
N LEU A 84 61.18 30.41 -36.51
CA LEU A 84 60.47 30.13 -35.24
C LEU A 84 59.78 31.37 -34.65
N GLY A 85 60.38 32.57 -34.75
CA GLY A 85 59.79 33.79 -34.17
C GLY A 85 58.56 34.36 -34.89
N LYS A 86 58.26 33.91 -36.12
CA LYS A 86 57.02 34.28 -36.85
C LYS A 86 55.98 33.16 -36.83
N GLN A 87 56.42 31.92 -36.57
CA GLN A 87 55.52 30.78 -36.44
C GLN A 87 54.82 30.79 -35.08
N ASP A 88 55.51 31.18 -34.00
CA ASP A 88 54.91 31.33 -32.67
C ASP A 88 53.81 32.41 -32.63
N THR A 89 53.97 33.51 -33.36
CA THR A 89 52.93 34.55 -33.47
C THR A 89 51.74 34.12 -34.33
N LEU A 90 51.97 33.38 -35.41
CA LEU A 90 50.90 32.85 -36.27
C LEU A 90 50.17 31.65 -35.63
N GLU A 91 50.84 30.86 -34.80
CA GLU A 91 50.22 29.77 -34.03
C GLU A 91 49.44 30.32 -32.83
N SER A 92 49.91 31.41 -32.20
CA SER A 92 49.13 32.17 -31.20
C SER A 92 47.85 32.77 -31.82
N GLU A 93 47.95 33.45 -32.97
CA GLU A 93 46.78 34.04 -33.65
C GLU A 93 45.78 32.98 -34.16
N LYS A 94 46.27 31.82 -34.62
CA LYS A 94 45.41 30.69 -35.00
C LYS A 94 44.73 30.03 -33.80
N SER A 95 45.44 29.92 -32.66
CA SER A 95 44.87 29.46 -31.39
C SER A 95 43.73 30.39 -30.95
N ASP A 96 43.92 31.70 -31.00
CA ASP A 96 42.91 32.67 -30.55
C ASP A 96 41.70 32.73 -31.49
N ALA A 97 41.90 32.62 -32.80
CA ALA A 97 40.81 32.52 -33.78
C ALA A 97 40.01 31.20 -33.65
N SER A 98 40.69 30.09 -33.35
CA SER A 98 40.06 28.78 -33.10
C SER A 98 39.19 28.83 -31.82
N LYS A 99 39.72 29.39 -30.74
CA LYS A 99 38.99 29.57 -29.47
C LYS A 99 37.73 30.42 -29.63
N SER A 100 37.82 31.54 -30.35
CA SER A 100 36.66 32.40 -30.64
C SER A 100 35.58 31.68 -31.44
N THR A 101 35.96 30.81 -32.38
CA THR A 101 35.02 30.08 -33.24
C THR A 101 34.29 29.00 -32.46
N ASN A 102 34.97 28.34 -31.52
CA ASN A 102 34.35 27.31 -30.67
C ASN A 102 33.37 27.93 -29.67
N ASN A 103 33.72 29.06 -29.04
CA ASN A 103 32.82 29.80 -28.15
C ASN A 103 31.49 30.20 -28.82
N ASP A 104 31.52 30.67 -30.06
CA ASP A 104 30.31 31.02 -30.82
C ASP A 104 29.44 29.78 -31.14
N LYS A 105 30.07 28.64 -31.47
CA LYS A 105 29.35 27.36 -31.64
C LYS A 105 28.67 26.92 -30.34
N PHE A 106 29.32 27.11 -29.19
CA PHE A 106 28.75 26.79 -27.88
C PHE A 106 27.51 27.59 -27.57
N THR A 107 27.61 28.93 -27.70
CA THR A 107 26.48 29.80 -27.41
C THR A 107 25.28 29.46 -28.30
N LYS A 108 25.52 29.26 -29.61
CA LYS A 108 24.48 28.84 -30.56
C LYS A 108 23.85 27.50 -30.21
N LEU A 109 24.65 26.52 -29.79
CA LEU A 109 24.13 25.22 -29.39
C LEU A 109 23.33 25.31 -28.09
N ILE A 110 23.79 26.07 -27.08
CA ILE A 110 23.04 26.28 -25.83
C ILE A 110 21.70 26.97 -26.13
N GLU A 111 21.67 27.95 -27.03
CA GLU A 111 20.42 28.56 -27.50
C GLU A 111 19.51 27.55 -28.22
N ARG A 112 20.08 26.68 -29.06
CA ARG A 112 19.32 25.57 -29.69
C ARG A 112 18.81 24.56 -28.68
N LEU A 113 19.56 24.22 -27.63
CA LEU A 113 19.11 23.33 -26.55
C LEU A 113 17.97 23.93 -25.73
N LYS A 114 17.90 25.27 -25.65
CA LYS A 114 16.75 25.97 -25.07
C LYS A 114 15.52 25.93 -25.99
N SER A 115 15.71 25.73 -27.29
CA SER A 115 14.64 25.47 -28.24
C SER A 115 14.18 24.01 -28.17
N ASP A 116 12.94 23.73 -28.57
CA ASP A 116 12.40 22.37 -28.55
C ASP A 116 12.91 21.47 -29.69
N ASP A 117 14.08 21.78 -30.27
CA ASP A 117 14.72 20.99 -31.34
C ASP A 117 15.19 19.62 -30.80
N PRO A 118 14.71 18.49 -31.35
CA PRO A 118 15.17 17.15 -30.98
C PRO A 118 16.59 16.85 -31.50
N GLN A 119 16.99 17.46 -32.62
CA GLN A 119 18.31 17.25 -33.21
C GLN A 119 19.42 17.92 -32.38
N ALA A 120 19.09 19.02 -31.70
CA ALA A 120 20.00 19.74 -30.83
C ALA A 120 20.60 18.85 -29.72
N LEU A 121 19.88 17.82 -29.26
CA LEU A 121 20.38 16.92 -28.21
C LEU A 121 21.47 15.97 -28.74
N GLU A 122 21.30 15.41 -29.93
CA GLU A 122 22.31 14.54 -30.54
C GLU A 122 23.55 15.35 -30.95
N ASP A 123 23.32 16.54 -31.53
CA ASP A 123 24.40 17.49 -31.85
C ASP A 123 25.18 17.86 -30.57
N ALA A 124 24.49 18.07 -29.45
CA ALA A 124 25.13 18.40 -28.18
C ALA A 124 25.87 17.23 -27.54
N HIS A 125 25.36 16.01 -27.68
CA HIS A 125 26.06 14.80 -27.23
C HIS A 125 27.37 14.57 -28.00
N GLN A 126 27.31 14.71 -29.32
CA GLN A 126 28.48 14.59 -30.17
C GLN A 126 29.51 15.67 -29.81
N LEU A 127 29.06 16.91 -29.67
CA LEU A 127 29.93 18.01 -29.29
C LEU A 127 30.55 17.77 -27.90
N TRP A 128 29.78 17.31 -26.92
CA TRP A 128 30.29 16.92 -25.60
C TRP A 128 31.42 15.90 -25.70
N THR A 129 31.22 14.85 -26.51
CA THR A 129 32.21 13.78 -26.71
C THR A 129 33.51 14.35 -27.31
N GLU A 130 33.41 15.23 -28.31
CA GLU A 130 34.57 15.88 -28.94
C GLU A 130 35.38 16.74 -27.95
N ILE A 131 34.70 17.43 -27.03
CA ILE A 131 35.35 18.36 -26.09
C ILE A 131 35.89 17.64 -24.88
N SER A 132 35.21 16.62 -24.39
CA SER A 132 35.69 15.80 -23.27
C SER A 132 37.06 15.17 -23.54
N ILE A 133 37.42 15.03 -24.82
CA ILE A 133 38.73 14.57 -25.32
C ILE A 133 39.73 15.74 -25.44
N ASN A 134 39.29 16.94 -25.83
CA ASN A 134 40.14 18.10 -26.15
C ASN A 134 39.89 19.31 -25.23
N TYR A 135 39.79 19.09 -23.92
CA TYR A 135 39.27 20.08 -22.98
C TYR A 135 40.23 21.24 -22.64
N GLN A 136 41.52 21.13 -22.95
CA GLN A 136 42.58 22.07 -22.53
C GLN A 136 42.40 23.52 -23.02
N GLU A 137 41.48 23.78 -23.96
CA GLU A 137 41.30 25.11 -24.56
C GLU A 137 40.01 25.84 -24.13
N GLN A 138 39.18 25.24 -23.28
CA GLN A 138 37.78 25.66 -23.05
C GLN A 138 37.41 25.78 -21.56
N GLU A 139 38.20 26.54 -20.80
CA GLU A 139 37.90 26.79 -19.38
C GLU A 139 36.60 27.59 -19.21
N GLY A 140 35.70 27.11 -18.34
CA GLY A 140 34.45 27.78 -17.96
C GLY A 140 33.19 27.38 -18.76
N VAL A 141 33.31 27.09 -20.06
CA VAL A 141 32.15 26.79 -20.92
C VAL A 141 31.61 25.36 -20.71
N LEU A 142 32.46 24.46 -20.24
CA LEU A 142 32.14 23.05 -20.03
C LEU A 142 30.99 22.82 -19.04
N LEU A 143 30.98 23.53 -17.92
CA LEU A 143 29.94 23.37 -16.91
C LEU A 143 28.60 23.90 -17.42
N ASP A 144 28.59 25.09 -18.03
CA ASP A 144 27.39 25.70 -18.59
C ASP A 144 26.76 24.83 -19.69
N LEU A 145 27.60 24.22 -20.55
CA LEU A 145 27.16 23.29 -21.58
C LEU A 145 26.56 22.02 -20.96
N ALA A 146 27.23 21.43 -19.96
CA ALA A 146 26.72 20.25 -19.28
C ALA A 146 25.38 20.49 -18.60
N GLU A 147 25.22 21.62 -17.90
CA GLU A 147 23.96 22.01 -17.27
C GLU A 147 22.84 22.20 -18.31
N ALA A 148 23.14 22.84 -19.45
CA ALA A 148 22.18 23.01 -20.53
C ALA A 148 21.75 21.68 -21.16
N ILE A 149 22.69 20.74 -21.36
CA ILE A 149 22.38 19.40 -21.87
C ILE A 149 21.54 18.63 -20.86
N LEU A 150 21.90 18.65 -19.58
CA LEU A 150 21.18 17.94 -18.51
C LEU A 150 19.75 18.49 -18.34
N ASP A 151 19.57 19.81 -18.33
CA ASP A 151 18.23 20.44 -18.29
C ASP A 151 17.38 20.02 -19.51
N ARG A 152 17.99 19.96 -20.70
CA ARG A 152 17.31 19.47 -21.90
C ARG A 152 16.94 18.00 -21.79
N LEU A 153 17.84 17.14 -21.32
CA LEU A 153 17.57 15.72 -21.08
C LEU A 153 16.39 15.51 -20.11
N GLN A 154 16.31 16.33 -19.05
CA GLN A 154 15.22 16.28 -18.07
C GLN A 154 13.87 16.66 -18.68
N LYS A 155 13.85 17.66 -19.58
CA LYS A 155 12.62 18.11 -20.26
C LYS A 155 12.14 17.12 -21.32
N VAL A 156 13.07 16.53 -22.07
CA VAL A 156 12.74 15.54 -23.11
C VAL A 156 12.17 14.29 -22.46
N GLY A 157 12.73 13.86 -21.32
CA GLY A 157 12.20 12.78 -20.49
C GLY A 157 12.01 11.47 -21.26
N MET A 158 13.10 10.81 -21.67
CA MET A 158 13.00 9.59 -22.49
C MET A 158 14.14 8.58 -22.30
N GLY A 159 13.80 7.42 -21.77
CA GLY A 159 14.53 6.17 -21.87
C GLY A 159 15.81 6.07 -21.05
N GLU A 160 16.23 4.83 -20.83
CA GLU A 160 17.55 4.44 -20.32
C GLU A 160 18.71 5.18 -21.04
N ARG A 161 18.57 5.48 -22.34
CA ARG A 161 19.58 6.21 -23.12
C ARG A 161 19.84 7.62 -22.57
N THR A 162 18.81 8.38 -22.20
CA THR A 162 19.01 9.73 -21.66
C THR A 162 19.62 9.70 -20.26
N GLN A 163 19.28 8.68 -19.47
CA GLN A 163 19.87 8.45 -18.14
C GLN A 163 21.36 8.11 -18.23
N ILE A 164 21.73 7.19 -19.13
CA ILE A 164 23.14 6.83 -19.38
C ILE A 164 23.93 8.03 -19.90
N MET A 165 23.35 8.81 -20.83
CA MET A 165 23.99 10.01 -21.36
C MET A 165 24.22 11.05 -20.26
N ALA A 166 23.23 11.31 -19.41
CA ALA A 166 23.37 12.20 -18.27
C ALA A 166 24.45 11.73 -17.28
N GLU A 167 24.48 10.42 -16.98
CA GLU A 167 25.51 9.84 -16.10
C GLU A 167 26.92 9.98 -16.71
N THR A 168 27.04 9.78 -18.03
CA THR A 168 28.31 9.92 -18.76
C THR A 168 28.83 11.35 -18.68
N ILE A 169 27.98 12.35 -18.95
CA ILE A 169 28.34 13.77 -18.88
C ILE A 169 28.82 14.15 -17.46
N VAL A 170 28.10 13.72 -16.42
CA VAL A 170 28.49 14.02 -15.03
C VAL A 170 29.81 13.32 -14.66
N ASN A 171 30.00 12.06 -15.06
CA ASN A 171 31.24 11.34 -14.80
C ASN A 171 32.44 11.94 -15.55
N ASP A 172 32.24 12.42 -16.78
CA ASP A 172 33.26 13.12 -17.55
C ASP A 172 33.66 14.43 -16.85
N LEU A 173 32.69 15.23 -16.38
CA LEU A 173 32.99 16.42 -15.58
C LEU A 173 33.75 16.09 -14.29
N GLU A 174 33.37 15.03 -13.57
CA GLU A 174 34.11 14.58 -12.39
C GLU A 174 35.56 14.25 -12.76
N ARG A 175 35.77 13.44 -13.81
CA ARG A 175 37.09 13.03 -14.28
C ARG A 175 37.94 14.24 -14.69
N LEU A 176 37.38 15.13 -15.50
CA LEU A 176 38.06 16.33 -15.99
C LEU A 176 38.46 17.27 -14.85
N SER A 177 37.58 17.47 -13.86
CA SER A 177 37.90 18.29 -12.67
C SER A 177 38.97 17.68 -11.75
N GLN A 178 39.19 16.36 -11.83
CA GLN A 178 40.26 15.66 -11.11
C GLN A 178 41.60 15.76 -11.87
N GLU A 179 41.55 15.67 -13.21
CA GLU A 179 42.72 15.80 -14.08
C GLU A 179 43.23 17.24 -14.13
N ASP A 180 42.32 18.21 -14.15
CA ASP A 180 42.62 19.64 -14.18
C ASP A 180 41.81 20.42 -13.13
N PRO A 181 42.46 20.89 -12.04
CA PRO A 181 41.81 21.68 -11.01
C PRO A 181 41.22 23.01 -11.47
N SER A 182 41.56 23.51 -12.67
CA SER A 182 40.94 24.72 -13.24
C SER A 182 39.50 24.47 -13.69
N ILE A 183 39.16 23.21 -14.00
CA ILE A 183 37.82 22.80 -14.42
C ILE A 183 36.93 22.67 -13.19
N GLN A 184 35.78 23.34 -13.24
CA GLN A 184 34.80 23.26 -12.16
C GLN A 184 34.21 21.84 -12.10
N PRO A 185 34.13 21.23 -10.90
CA PRO A 185 33.47 19.95 -10.73
C PRO A 185 31.97 20.06 -11.04
N PRO A 186 31.27 18.94 -11.29
CA PRO A 186 29.85 18.97 -11.56
C PRO A 186 29.08 19.70 -10.44
N SER A 187 28.18 20.58 -10.84
CA SER A 187 27.41 21.38 -9.90
C SER A 187 26.37 20.53 -9.18
N VAL A 188 25.80 21.11 -8.12
CA VAL A 188 24.66 20.55 -7.39
C VAL A 188 23.47 20.31 -8.31
N ALA A 189 23.24 21.24 -9.25
CA ALA A 189 22.16 21.15 -10.22
C ALA A 189 22.39 19.94 -11.14
N CYS A 190 23.62 19.70 -11.60
CA CYS A 190 23.95 18.53 -12.41
C CYS A 190 23.52 17.21 -11.74
N TYR A 191 23.90 17.00 -10.48
CA TYR A 191 23.51 15.80 -9.75
C TYR A 191 22.03 15.73 -9.43
N GLN A 192 21.39 16.86 -9.10
CA GLN A 192 19.94 16.88 -8.85
C GLN A 192 19.18 16.46 -10.11
N THR A 193 19.58 16.97 -11.27
CA THR A 193 19.00 16.59 -12.56
C THR A 193 19.26 15.11 -12.87
N LEU A 194 20.48 14.62 -12.63
CA LEU A 194 20.81 13.20 -12.80
C LEU A 194 19.95 12.29 -11.90
N VAL A 195 19.80 12.63 -10.61
CA VAL A 195 18.94 11.91 -9.67
C VAL A 195 17.47 11.96 -10.10
N SER A 196 17.01 13.11 -10.61
CA SER A 196 15.66 13.25 -11.18
C SER A 196 15.46 12.35 -12.39
N LEU A 197 16.41 12.31 -13.33
CA LEU A 197 16.34 11.46 -14.51
C LEU A 197 16.25 9.98 -14.15
N TRP A 198 17.03 9.51 -13.18
CA TRP A 198 16.95 8.14 -12.67
C TRP A 198 15.63 7.82 -11.93
N SER A 199 14.84 8.84 -11.57
CA SER A 199 13.56 8.69 -10.87
C SER A 199 12.32 8.73 -11.75
N GLN A 200 12.45 9.17 -13.01
CA GLN A 200 11.30 9.54 -13.85
C GLN A 200 10.70 8.39 -14.68
N GLU A 201 11.29 7.19 -14.71
CA GLU A 201 10.86 6.15 -15.67
C GLU A 201 10.30 4.84 -15.05
N PRO A 202 9.22 4.28 -15.64
CA PRO A 202 8.73 2.92 -15.40
C PRO A 202 9.59 1.82 -16.10
N PRO A 203 9.41 0.54 -15.73
CA PRO A 203 8.47 0.05 -14.72
C PRO A 203 8.92 0.36 -13.29
N ALA A 204 10.18 0.72 -13.12
CA ALA A 204 10.80 1.19 -11.91
C ALA A 204 12.04 1.94 -12.38
N GLY A 205 12.29 3.16 -11.90
CA GLY A 205 13.57 3.81 -12.16
C GLY A 205 14.73 2.90 -11.73
N ASN A 206 15.96 3.35 -11.87
CA ASN A 206 17.10 2.61 -11.33
C ASN A 206 17.43 3.18 -9.94
N PRO A 207 16.76 2.75 -8.84
CA PRO A 207 16.91 3.40 -7.55
C PRO A 207 18.33 3.24 -6.98
N GLU A 208 19.07 2.21 -7.39
CA GLU A 208 20.49 2.05 -7.06
C GLU A 208 21.36 3.13 -7.70
N GLN A 209 21.10 3.49 -8.96
CA GLN A 209 21.84 4.55 -9.65
C GLN A 209 21.45 5.94 -9.14
N ALA A 210 20.16 6.16 -8.85
CA ALA A 210 19.71 7.36 -8.16
C ALA A 210 20.40 7.51 -6.78
N GLU A 211 20.43 6.44 -5.98
CA GLU A 211 21.11 6.42 -4.68
C GLU A 211 22.63 6.68 -4.84
N ARG A 212 23.29 6.04 -5.81
CA ARG A 212 24.72 6.25 -6.07
C ARG A 212 25.02 7.70 -6.42
N SER A 213 24.25 8.29 -7.33
CA SER A 213 24.38 9.69 -7.76
C SER A 213 24.15 10.67 -6.61
N PHE A 214 23.18 10.37 -5.74
CA PHE A 214 22.93 11.16 -4.53
C PHE A 214 24.08 11.09 -3.52
N TRP A 215 24.72 9.93 -3.35
CA TRP A 215 25.90 9.84 -2.48
C TRP A 215 27.12 10.55 -3.06
N LYS A 216 27.30 10.55 -4.39
CA LYS A 216 28.30 11.39 -5.06
C LYS A 216 28.08 12.86 -4.75
N LEU A 217 26.84 13.35 -4.91
CA LEU A 217 26.43 14.71 -4.55
C LEU A 217 26.79 15.06 -3.10
N ILE A 218 26.47 14.20 -2.13
CA ILE A 218 26.80 14.46 -0.71
C ILE A 218 28.31 14.46 -0.48
N SER A 219 29.05 13.57 -1.13
CA SER A 219 30.50 13.40 -0.90
C SER A 219 31.34 14.54 -1.49
N GLY A 220 30.96 15.06 -2.65
CA GLY A 220 31.63 16.20 -3.29
C GLY A 220 31.32 17.54 -2.61
N TRP A 221 30.33 17.56 -1.73
CA TRP A 221 29.85 18.78 -1.11
C TRP A 221 30.75 19.26 0.04
N LYS A 222 31.56 20.29 -0.22
CA LYS A 222 32.22 21.07 0.84
C LYS A 222 31.27 22.15 1.35
N ILE A 223 30.64 21.90 2.48
CA ILE A 223 29.66 22.83 3.07
C ILE A 223 30.39 24.07 3.58
N GLN A 224 30.08 25.23 3.00
CA GLN A 224 30.40 26.52 3.61
C GLN A 224 29.48 26.75 4.81
N GLU A 225 29.96 27.46 5.84
CA GLU A 225 29.21 27.63 7.09
C GLU A 225 27.78 28.17 6.87
N PRO A 226 26.78 27.68 7.60
CA PRO A 226 25.35 27.87 7.32
C PRO A 226 24.79 29.29 7.53
N THR A 227 25.64 30.29 7.70
CA THR A 227 25.24 31.67 8.04
C THR A 227 24.68 32.45 6.84
N THR A 228 24.84 31.94 5.62
CA THR A 228 24.39 32.61 4.39
C THR A 228 23.03 32.11 3.91
N LYS A 229 22.27 32.95 3.21
CA LYS A 229 21.01 32.56 2.53
C LYS A 229 21.21 31.36 1.60
N GLU A 230 22.41 31.24 1.02
CA GLU A 230 22.81 30.14 0.15
C GLU A 230 22.75 28.79 0.87
N ALA A 231 23.21 28.69 2.12
CA ALA A 231 23.16 27.44 2.87
C ALA A 231 21.74 26.89 3.06
N LYS A 232 20.73 27.76 3.21
CA LYS A 232 19.32 27.35 3.28
C LYS A 232 18.83 26.83 1.93
N SER A 233 19.14 27.51 0.84
CA SER A 233 18.79 27.07 -0.52
C SER A 233 19.41 25.70 -0.82
N GLN A 234 20.68 25.53 -0.47
CA GLN A 234 21.42 24.29 -0.60
C GLN A 234 20.82 23.14 0.22
N GLN A 235 20.44 23.40 1.48
CA GLN A 235 19.76 22.41 2.32
C GLN A 235 18.42 21.97 1.72
N THR A 236 17.65 22.89 1.16
CA THR A 236 16.41 22.59 0.43
C THR A 236 16.70 21.70 -0.77
N THR A 237 17.72 22.02 -1.57
CA THR A 237 18.13 21.21 -2.72
C THR A 237 18.54 19.79 -2.32
N LEU A 238 19.34 19.63 -1.26
CA LEU A 238 19.73 18.32 -0.74
C LEU A 238 18.53 17.51 -0.23
N THR A 239 17.58 18.18 0.43
CA THR A 239 16.34 17.55 0.91
C THR A 239 15.47 17.08 -0.27
N ASN A 240 15.37 17.89 -1.32
CA ASN A 240 14.64 17.53 -2.54
C ASN A 240 15.30 16.35 -3.25
N SER A 241 16.63 16.34 -3.40
CA SER A 241 17.37 15.21 -3.96
C SER A 241 17.18 13.93 -3.14
N LEU A 242 17.18 14.03 -1.80
CA LEU A 242 16.87 12.89 -0.92
C LEU A 242 15.46 12.38 -1.22
N ASN A 243 14.45 13.25 -1.25
CA ASN A 243 13.06 12.86 -1.53
C ASN A 243 12.95 12.22 -2.91
N THR A 244 13.64 12.71 -3.93
CA THR A 244 13.67 12.08 -5.25
C THR A 244 14.22 10.65 -5.21
N VAL A 245 15.32 10.40 -4.48
CA VAL A 245 15.86 9.04 -4.31
C VAL A 245 14.88 8.14 -3.56
N LEU A 246 14.29 8.63 -2.46
CA LEU A 246 13.34 7.84 -1.68
C LEU A 246 12.09 7.51 -2.49
N ARG A 247 11.63 8.44 -3.32
CA ARG A 247 10.53 8.23 -4.27
C ARG A 247 10.89 7.17 -5.30
N CYS A 248 12.09 7.23 -5.89
CA CYS A 248 12.55 6.22 -6.84
C CYS A 248 12.54 4.82 -6.22
N TRP A 249 13.07 4.67 -4.99
CA TRP A 249 12.96 3.41 -4.25
C TRP A 249 11.50 3.02 -3.99
N ALA A 250 10.66 3.98 -3.60
CA ALA A 250 9.27 3.72 -3.24
C ALA A 250 8.41 3.22 -4.40
N ILE A 251 8.67 3.70 -5.62
CA ILE A 251 7.96 3.26 -6.83
C ILE A 251 8.61 2.06 -7.51
N SER A 252 9.82 1.64 -7.07
CA SER A 252 10.61 0.64 -7.79
C SER A 252 10.03 -0.77 -7.82
N GLY A 253 9.00 -1.06 -7.03
CA GLY A 253 8.46 -2.42 -6.91
C GLY A 253 9.42 -3.41 -6.22
N LYS A 254 10.64 -3.02 -5.85
CA LYS A 254 11.60 -3.96 -5.26
C LYS A 254 11.17 -4.40 -3.86
N PRO A 255 11.28 -5.70 -3.52
CA PRO A 255 10.83 -6.22 -2.23
C PRO A 255 11.66 -5.68 -1.04
N ASP A 256 12.87 -5.17 -1.30
CA ASP A 256 13.74 -4.58 -0.28
C ASP A 256 13.66 -3.04 -0.20
N SER A 257 12.82 -2.39 -1.02
CA SER A 257 12.73 -0.92 -1.10
C SER A 257 12.51 -0.24 0.26
N GLY A 258 11.63 -0.76 1.10
CA GLY A 258 11.41 -0.24 2.46
C GLY A 258 12.65 -0.34 3.37
N MET A 259 13.48 -1.38 3.20
CA MET A 259 14.75 -1.52 3.93
C MET A 259 15.81 -0.54 3.42
N GLN A 260 15.88 -0.37 2.10
CA GLN A 260 16.84 0.54 1.47
C GLN A 260 16.57 2.00 1.83
N VAL A 261 15.31 2.43 1.77
CA VAL A 261 14.92 3.78 2.21
C VAL A 261 15.27 4.04 3.67
N ASN A 262 15.03 3.07 4.56
CA ASN A 262 15.43 3.19 5.97
C ASN A 262 16.95 3.25 6.14
N ARG A 263 17.72 2.49 5.34
CA ARG A 263 19.18 2.50 5.34
C ARG A 263 19.70 3.88 4.92
N ILE A 264 19.15 4.46 3.85
CA ILE A 264 19.49 5.78 3.36
C ILE A 264 19.21 6.82 4.44
N LEU A 265 18.00 6.81 5.01
CA LEU A 265 17.60 7.76 6.06
C LEU A 265 18.49 7.63 7.32
N ALA A 266 18.84 6.41 7.72
CA ALA A 266 19.76 6.17 8.83
C ALA A 266 21.16 6.71 8.53
N LYS A 267 21.71 6.49 7.32
CA LYS A 267 23.01 7.03 6.92
C LYS A 267 23.01 8.56 6.93
N VAL A 268 22.00 9.19 6.33
CA VAL A 268 21.86 10.65 6.27
C VAL A 268 21.75 11.27 7.67
N THR A 269 21.00 10.63 8.58
CA THR A 269 20.80 11.16 9.95
C THR A 269 21.94 10.85 10.92
N GLN A 270 22.74 9.80 10.66
CA GLN A 270 23.85 9.39 11.54
C GLN A 270 25.22 9.96 11.13
N ALA A 271 25.41 10.30 9.85
CA ALA A 271 26.64 10.91 9.33
C ALA A 271 27.24 12.05 10.19
N PRO A 272 26.46 13.00 10.74
CA PRO A 272 27.03 14.17 11.44
C PRO A 272 27.63 13.88 12.82
N LYS A 273 27.42 12.69 13.43
CA LYS A 273 27.90 12.42 14.80
C LYS A 273 29.39 12.07 14.91
N LYS A 274 30.08 11.81 13.81
CA LYS A 274 31.48 11.34 13.81
C LYS A 274 32.47 12.22 13.04
N ALA A 275 32.00 13.19 12.26
CA ALA A 275 32.87 14.07 11.49
C ALA A 275 33.21 15.34 12.28
N ALA A 276 34.48 15.77 12.22
CA ALA A 276 34.96 17.00 12.86
C ALA A 276 34.28 18.27 12.29
N ASN A 277 33.71 18.17 11.09
CA ASN A 277 32.83 19.17 10.50
C ASN A 277 31.40 18.64 10.55
N PRO A 278 30.47 19.27 11.30
CA PRO A 278 29.08 18.88 11.33
C PRO A 278 28.47 19.21 9.95
N VAL A 279 28.53 18.25 9.05
CA VAL A 279 27.78 18.26 7.79
C VAL A 279 26.34 18.64 8.13
N THR A 280 25.79 19.65 7.42
CA THR A 280 24.43 20.12 7.60
C THR A 280 23.50 18.92 7.65
N ILE A 281 22.87 18.73 8.81
CA ILE A 281 21.96 17.62 9.05
C ILE A 281 20.83 17.80 8.04
N ILE A 282 20.79 17.00 6.97
CA ILE A 282 19.63 16.93 6.10
C ILE A 282 18.50 16.47 7.01
N GLN A 283 17.59 17.39 7.31
CA GLN A 283 16.48 17.09 8.20
C GLN A 283 15.39 16.47 7.33
N PRO A 284 14.95 15.24 7.63
CA PRO A 284 13.78 14.67 6.96
C PRO A 284 12.63 15.68 7.02
N ASN A 285 11.92 15.88 5.92
CA ASN A 285 10.70 16.68 5.90
C ASN A 285 9.47 15.73 5.90
N PRO A 286 8.23 16.24 5.90
CA PRO A 286 7.06 15.37 5.89
C PRO A 286 6.97 14.46 4.67
N GLU A 287 7.35 14.98 3.50
CA GLU A 287 7.42 14.20 2.26
C GLU A 287 8.41 13.04 2.39
N THR A 288 9.59 13.25 2.99
CA THR A 288 10.55 12.17 3.29
C THR A 288 9.88 11.03 4.04
N CYS A 289 9.06 11.35 5.05
CA CYS A 289 8.38 10.34 5.85
C CYS A 289 7.25 9.64 5.08
N HIS A 290 6.51 10.38 4.25
CA HIS A 290 5.50 9.82 3.36
C HIS A 290 6.11 8.81 2.38
N LEU A 291 7.24 9.15 1.76
CA LEU A 291 7.95 8.29 0.82
C LEU A 291 8.52 7.03 1.48
N VAL A 292 8.97 7.11 2.73
CA VAL A 292 9.35 5.91 3.50
C VAL A 292 8.16 4.97 3.68
N ASN A 293 6.98 5.51 4.00
CA ASN A 293 5.78 4.70 4.16
C ASN A 293 5.35 4.06 2.82
N LEU A 294 5.42 4.83 1.73
CA LEU A 294 5.14 4.34 0.39
C LEU A 294 6.11 3.22 -0.03
N ALA A 295 7.40 3.33 0.30
CA ALA A 295 8.37 2.28 -0.01
C ALA A 295 8.06 0.97 0.73
N TRP A 296 7.64 1.05 1.99
CA TRP A 296 7.18 -0.14 2.72
C TRP A 296 5.88 -0.71 2.16
N GLN A 297 4.95 0.14 1.71
CA GLN A 297 3.72 -0.28 1.03
C GLN A 297 4.04 -1.10 -0.22
N THR A 298 4.85 -0.54 -1.11
CA THR A 298 5.23 -1.17 -2.37
C THR A 298 6.01 -2.47 -2.14
N ALA A 299 6.95 -2.48 -1.20
CA ALA A 299 7.71 -3.69 -0.82
C ALA A 299 6.78 -4.84 -0.41
N VAL A 300 5.78 -4.54 0.43
CA VAL A 300 4.82 -5.55 0.89
C VAL A 300 3.91 -6.03 -0.25
N VAL A 301 3.41 -5.13 -1.08
CA VAL A 301 2.55 -5.48 -2.22
C VAL A 301 3.30 -6.36 -3.21
N SER A 302 4.56 -6.02 -3.54
CA SER A 302 5.41 -6.82 -4.44
C SER A 302 5.66 -8.22 -3.88
N ALA A 303 6.03 -8.34 -2.61
CA ALA A 303 6.32 -9.67 -2.07
C ALA A 303 5.05 -10.49 -1.76
N ASN A 304 3.87 -9.86 -1.71
CA ASN A 304 2.57 -10.54 -1.72
C ASN A 304 2.25 -11.16 -3.09
N SER A 305 2.51 -10.45 -4.19
CA SER A 305 2.27 -11.02 -5.53
C SER A 305 3.14 -12.25 -5.79
N ASP A 306 4.32 -12.30 -5.17
CA ASP A 306 5.24 -13.43 -5.29
C ASP A 306 4.89 -14.60 -4.35
N ASN A 307 3.86 -14.48 -3.50
CA ASN A 307 3.52 -15.42 -2.42
C ASN A 307 4.71 -15.75 -1.49
N THR A 308 5.72 -14.88 -1.43
CA THR A 308 6.94 -15.10 -0.63
C THR A 308 6.82 -14.55 0.79
N LEU A 309 5.87 -13.64 1.02
CA LEU A 309 5.79 -12.92 2.29
C LEU A 309 5.29 -13.80 3.44
N GLN A 310 6.06 -13.86 4.53
CA GLN A 310 5.61 -14.49 5.77
C GLN A 310 4.94 -13.46 6.69
N SER A 311 4.06 -13.93 7.58
CA SER A 311 3.42 -13.10 8.64
C SER A 311 4.43 -12.23 9.44
N LYS A 312 5.67 -12.71 9.61
CA LYS A 312 6.75 -11.98 10.28
C LYS A 312 7.21 -10.73 9.53
N ASP A 313 7.18 -10.75 8.20
CA ASP A 313 7.64 -9.65 7.35
C ASP A 313 6.63 -8.49 7.39
N TYR A 314 5.33 -8.78 7.33
CA TYR A 314 4.28 -7.79 7.59
C TYR A 314 4.45 -7.14 8.96
N LEU A 315 4.71 -7.94 10.01
CA LEU A 315 4.89 -7.41 11.35
C LEU A 315 6.13 -6.52 11.45
N TYR A 316 7.21 -6.86 10.74
CA TYR A 316 8.42 -6.05 10.68
C TYR A 316 8.16 -4.72 9.96
N ALA A 317 7.54 -4.76 8.78
CA ALA A 317 7.13 -3.59 8.02
C ALA A 317 6.20 -2.68 8.86
N ALA A 318 5.15 -3.25 9.47
CA ALA A 318 4.21 -2.53 10.32
C ALA A 318 4.90 -1.84 11.51
N LYS A 319 5.83 -2.52 12.18
CA LYS A 319 6.61 -1.93 13.30
C LYS A 319 7.47 -0.76 12.83
N ARG A 320 8.12 -0.88 11.67
CA ARG A 320 8.98 0.18 11.12
C ARG A 320 8.16 1.42 10.76
N VAL A 321 7.07 1.25 10.02
CA VAL A 321 6.22 2.36 9.61
C VAL A 321 5.49 2.96 10.82
N HIS A 322 5.08 2.17 11.81
CA HIS A 322 4.54 2.70 13.07
C HIS A 322 5.57 3.60 13.75
N GLY A 323 6.83 3.19 13.84
CA GLY A 323 7.91 4.01 14.39
C GLY A 323 8.05 5.36 13.66
N ASN A 324 7.91 5.37 12.32
CA ASN A 324 7.98 6.60 11.52
C ASN A 324 6.77 7.50 11.75
N VAL A 325 5.56 6.94 11.78
CA VAL A 325 4.32 7.68 12.09
C VAL A 325 4.37 8.28 13.51
N ASP A 326 4.85 7.52 14.48
CA ASP A 326 5.06 8.04 15.85
C ASP A 326 6.12 9.15 15.88
N PHE A 327 7.18 9.04 15.08
CA PHE A 327 8.19 10.09 14.95
C PHE A 327 7.60 11.37 14.35
N MET A 328 6.87 11.27 13.23
CA MET A 328 6.15 12.40 12.60
C MET A 328 5.22 13.06 13.61
N TRP A 329 4.42 12.26 14.31
CA TRP A 329 3.48 12.74 15.32
C TRP A 329 4.19 13.51 16.45
N ARG A 330 5.24 12.94 17.04
CA ARG A 330 6.02 13.62 18.10
C ARG A 330 6.68 14.89 17.59
N ARG A 331 7.11 14.93 16.32
CA ARG A 331 7.73 16.12 15.73
C ARG A 331 6.71 17.22 15.46
N ALA A 332 5.54 16.88 14.94
CA ALA A 332 4.41 17.80 14.84
C ALA A 332 4.05 18.37 16.22
N GLN A 333 3.94 17.52 17.25
CA GLN A 333 3.69 17.97 18.63
C GLN A 333 4.76 18.95 19.15
N ARG A 334 6.04 18.68 18.90
CA ARG A 334 7.13 19.60 19.31
C ARG A 334 7.05 20.95 18.62
N HIS A 335 6.73 20.97 17.32
CA HIS A 335 6.54 22.23 16.60
C HIS A 335 5.34 23.03 17.13
N ASN A 336 4.34 22.36 17.70
CA ASN A 336 3.14 23.00 18.26
C ASN A 336 3.31 23.52 19.69
N HIS A 337 4.34 23.08 20.41
CA HIS A 337 4.66 23.59 21.75
C HIS A 337 5.50 24.87 21.71
N ASP A 338 5.80 25.41 20.52
CA ASP A 338 6.38 26.73 20.37
C ASP A 338 5.26 27.79 20.49
N PRO A 339 5.19 28.56 21.60
CA PRO A 339 4.12 29.52 21.83
C PRO A 339 4.09 30.65 20.78
N ALA A 340 5.16 30.82 19.98
CA ALA A 340 5.21 31.79 18.90
C ALA A 340 4.51 31.33 17.61
N ARG A 341 4.12 30.05 17.48
CA ARG A 341 3.43 29.51 16.29
C ARG A 341 1.98 29.17 16.63
N THR A 342 1.06 29.98 16.12
CA THR A 342 -0.38 29.80 16.31
C THR A 342 -1.02 28.77 15.36
N SER A 343 -0.31 28.34 14.32
CA SER A 343 -0.79 27.32 13.38
C SER A 343 0.08 26.06 13.42
N ILE A 344 -0.59 24.91 13.47
CA ILE A 344 0.05 23.61 13.35
C ILE A 344 0.49 23.45 11.91
N ASN A 345 1.75 23.07 11.67
CA ASN A 345 2.19 22.74 10.32
C ASN A 345 1.55 21.39 9.93
N GLU A 346 0.41 21.48 9.24
CA GLU A 346 -0.38 20.34 8.77
C GLU A 346 0.40 19.39 7.87
N GLU A 347 1.46 19.88 7.22
CA GLU A 347 2.32 19.06 6.37
C GLU A 347 2.90 17.86 7.14
N TRP A 348 3.21 18.02 8.44
CA TRP A 348 3.80 16.97 9.28
C TRP A 348 2.82 15.91 9.76
N LEU A 349 1.52 16.09 9.52
CA LEU A 349 0.50 15.14 9.95
C LEU A 349 0.43 13.98 8.95
N PRO A 350 0.53 12.72 9.40
CA PRO A 350 0.38 11.58 8.50
C PRO A 350 -1.03 11.60 7.89
N GLN A 351 -1.09 11.47 6.57
CA GLN A 351 -2.35 11.36 5.84
C GLN A 351 -3.18 10.15 6.33
N PRO A 352 -4.53 10.20 6.26
CA PRO A 352 -5.39 9.07 6.66
C PRO A 352 -4.99 7.75 6.00
N SER A 353 -4.55 7.78 4.73
CA SER A 353 -4.09 6.59 3.99
C SER A 353 -2.93 5.85 4.68
N VAL A 354 -2.02 6.57 5.34
CA VAL A 354 -0.88 5.98 6.06
C VAL A 354 -1.38 5.18 7.27
N TYR A 355 -2.32 5.72 8.03
CA TYR A 355 -2.92 5.00 9.16
C TYR A 355 -3.74 3.79 8.70
N SER A 356 -4.48 3.92 7.59
CA SER A 356 -5.26 2.82 7.02
C SER A 356 -4.36 1.65 6.66
N TRP A 357 -3.27 1.93 5.96
CA TRP A 357 -2.30 0.92 5.61
C TRP A 357 -1.58 0.33 6.83
N LEU A 358 -1.22 1.14 7.84
CA LEU A 358 -0.63 0.62 9.08
C LEU A 358 -1.56 -0.37 9.79
N ILE A 359 -2.85 -0.03 9.88
CA ILE A 359 -3.87 -0.89 10.47
C ILE A 359 -4.01 -2.17 9.65
N GLU A 360 -4.04 -2.07 8.32
CA GLU A 360 -4.05 -3.23 7.41
C GLU A 360 -2.84 -4.14 7.63
N MET A 361 -1.63 -3.59 7.74
CA MET A 361 -0.42 -4.39 7.99
C MET A 361 -0.45 -5.10 9.33
N TYR A 362 -0.91 -4.44 10.39
CA TYR A 362 -1.11 -5.12 11.68
C TYR A 362 -2.19 -6.20 11.60
N ALA A 363 -3.25 -5.96 10.81
CA ALA A 363 -4.30 -6.93 10.57
C ALA A 363 -3.78 -8.18 9.85
N GLN A 364 -3.08 -8.00 8.72
CA GLN A 364 -2.48 -9.09 7.93
C GLN A 364 -1.39 -9.85 8.71
N ALA A 365 -0.66 -9.17 9.60
CA ALA A 365 0.29 -9.79 10.51
C ALA A 365 -0.37 -10.60 11.66
N GLY A 366 -1.71 -10.61 11.77
CA GLY A 366 -2.43 -11.22 12.88
C GLY A 366 -2.26 -10.48 14.23
N ALA A 367 -1.77 -9.24 14.20
CA ALA A 367 -1.58 -8.40 15.39
C ALA A 367 -2.78 -7.46 15.60
N TYR A 368 -3.99 -8.00 15.65
CA TYR A 368 -5.24 -7.23 15.72
C TYR A 368 -5.31 -6.29 16.94
N ASP A 369 -4.72 -6.65 18.09
CA ASP A 369 -4.68 -5.79 19.28
C ASP A 369 -3.96 -4.47 18.99
N LYS A 370 -2.89 -4.50 18.17
CA LYS A 370 -2.15 -3.30 17.77
C LYS A 370 -2.92 -2.49 16.74
N ALA A 371 -3.55 -3.16 15.76
CA ALA A 371 -4.42 -2.52 14.79
C ALA A 371 -5.57 -1.77 15.50
N LYS A 372 -6.21 -2.44 16.47
CA LYS A 372 -7.28 -1.88 17.31
C LYS A 372 -6.77 -0.75 18.19
N ALA A 373 -5.62 -0.89 18.85
CA ALA A 373 -5.06 0.17 19.68
C ALA A 373 -4.75 1.44 18.88
N LEU A 374 -4.26 1.28 17.64
CA LEU A 374 -4.03 2.40 16.74
C LEU A 374 -5.34 3.07 16.33
N LEU A 375 -6.37 2.29 15.99
CA LEU A 375 -7.71 2.81 15.71
C LEU A 375 -8.33 3.52 16.93
N ASP A 376 -8.27 2.93 18.13
CA ASP A 376 -8.77 3.56 19.35
C ASP A 376 -8.03 4.88 19.67
N ARG A 377 -6.72 4.97 19.35
CA ARG A 377 -5.94 6.20 19.49
C ARG A 377 -6.40 7.29 18.51
N LEU A 378 -6.80 6.94 17.30
CA LEU A 378 -7.41 7.88 16.35
C LEU A 378 -8.79 8.34 16.84
N ILE A 379 -9.58 7.44 17.43
CA ILE A 379 -10.95 7.77 17.87
C ILE A 379 -10.96 8.62 19.15
N ALA A 380 -10.07 8.35 20.11
CA ALA A 380 -10.14 8.91 21.46
C ALA A 380 -10.18 10.46 21.50
N PRO A 381 -9.34 11.18 20.73
CA PRO A 381 -9.36 12.65 20.70
C PRO A 381 -10.71 13.21 20.26
N HIS A 382 -11.43 12.54 19.35
CA HIS A 382 -12.72 13.03 18.85
C HIS A 382 -13.90 12.78 19.80
N ARG A 383 -13.72 12.02 20.90
CA ARG A 383 -14.78 11.76 21.89
C ARG A 383 -14.82 12.75 23.06
N SER A 384 -13.69 13.38 23.40
CA SER A 384 -13.53 14.11 24.66
C SER A 384 -14.08 15.54 24.56
N SER A 385 -15.26 15.92 25.06
CA SER A 385 -15.74 17.31 24.95
C SER A 385 -14.79 18.41 25.46
N ASN A 386 -13.74 18.09 26.23
CA ASN A 386 -12.76 19.04 26.76
C ASN A 386 -12.06 19.91 25.69
N GLU A 387 -12.06 21.22 25.93
CA GLU A 387 -11.42 22.24 25.08
C GLU A 387 -9.90 22.04 24.92
N ALA A 388 -9.22 21.52 25.95
CA ALA A 388 -7.79 21.22 25.87
C ALA A 388 -7.45 20.14 24.82
N THR A 389 -8.42 19.30 24.45
CA THR A 389 -8.28 18.34 23.34
C THR A 389 -8.63 18.91 21.97
N THR A 390 -9.16 20.14 21.89
CA THR A 390 -9.59 20.76 20.63
C THR A 390 -8.42 21.00 19.69
N ILE A 391 -7.25 21.40 20.20
CA ILE A 391 -6.03 21.55 19.39
C ILE A 391 -5.67 20.20 18.76
N TYR A 392 -5.62 19.11 19.53
CA TYR A 392 -5.28 17.80 18.98
C TYR A 392 -6.36 17.21 18.05
N ARG A 393 -7.63 17.52 18.31
CA ARG A 393 -8.78 17.08 17.49
C ARG A 393 -8.71 17.56 16.05
N GLN A 394 -8.23 18.79 15.84
CA GLN A 394 -8.19 19.40 14.50
C GLN A 394 -7.19 18.71 13.57
N HIS A 395 -6.25 17.93 14.11
CA HIS A 395 -5.08 17.47 13.36
C HIS A 395 -4.95 15.96 13.24
N LEU A 396 -5.69 15.17 14.02
CA LEU A 396 -5.76 13.73 13.76
C LEU A 396 -6.80 13.45 12.68
N PRO A 397 -6.46 12.62 11.67
CA PRO A 397 -7.42 12.26 10.66
C PRO A 397 -8.56 11.47 11.30
N LEU A 398 -9.79 11.79 10.90
CA LEU A 398 -10.94 10.99 11.28
C LEU A 398 -10.75 9.56 10.75
N PRO A 399 -11.03 8.54 11.57
CA PRO A 399 -11.00 7.16 11.11
C PRO A 399 -11.90 6.96 9.88
N THR A 400 -11.43 6.20 8.90
CA THR A 400 -12.20 5.86 7.70
C THR A 400 -12.87 4.49 7.86
N THR A 401 -13.91 4.22 7.06
CA THR A 401 -14.58 2.90 7.01
C THR A 401 -13.58 1.77 6.73
N SER A 402 -12.60 2.01 5.84
CA SER A 402 -11.51 1.07 5.54
C SER A 402 -10.67 0.72 6.78
N MET A 403 -10.31 1.70 7.61
CA MET A 403 -9.57 1.44 8.87
C MET A 403 -10.33 0.51 9.81
N TYR A 404 -11.63 0.74 10.00
CA TYR A 404 -12.48 -0.16 10.79
C TYR A 404 -12.53 -1.56 10.16
N ASN A 405 -12.74 -1.65 8.84
CA ASN A 405 -12.80 -2.91 8.12
C ASN A 405 -11.52 -3.74 8.24
N HIS A 406 -10.33 -3.11 8.20
CA HIS A 406 -9.08 -3.83 8.43
C HIS A 406 -8.98 -4.42 9.85
N VAL A 407 -9.40 -3.68 10.89
CA VAL A 407 -9.45 -4.20 12.27
C VAL A 407 -10.45 -5.35 12.38
N LEU A 408 -11.65 -5.18 11.82
CA LEU A 408 -12.71 -6.19 11.84
C LEU A 408 -12.32 -7.46 11.07
N ALA A 409 -11.61 -7.32 9.94
CA ALA A 409 -11.08 -8.44 9.18
C ALA A 409 -10.05 -9.23 10.00
N ALA A 410 -9.13 -8.55 10.68
CA ALA A 410 -8.17 -9.18 11.58
C ALA A 410 -8.86 -9.99 12.70
N MET A 411 -9.91 -9.41 13.30
CA MET A 411 -10.71 -10.07 14.33
C MET A 411 -11.49 -11.27 13.77
N SER A 412 -12.01 -11.14 12.55
CA SER A 412 -12.74 -12.20 11.86
C SER A 412 -11.88 -13.44 11.64
N HIS A 413 -10.66 -13.26 11.10
CA HIS A 413 -9.71 -14.35 10.92
C HIS A 413 -9.32 -15.07 12.21
N GLN A 414 -9.41 -14.39 13.36
CA GLN A 414 -9.09 -14.95 14.68
C GLN A 414 -10.31 -15.45 15.46
N GLY A 415 -11.52 -15.35 14.90
CA GLY A 415 -12.75 -15.72 15.60
C GLY A 415 -13.06 -14.83 16.81
N LYS A 416 -12.61 -13.58 16.81
CA LYS A 416 -12.84 -12.59 17.88
C LYS A 416 -14.19 -11.89 17.71
N GLY A 417 -15.26 -12.69 17.58
CA GLY A 417 -16.61 -12.19 17.31
C GLY A 417 -17.15 -11.22 18.36
N PHE A 418 -16.87 -11.46 19.65
CA PHE A 418 -17.32 -10.58 20.73
C PHE A 418 -16.67 -9.20 20.65
N GLU A 419 -15.34 -9.15 20.50
CA GLU A 419 -14.59 -7.92 20.36
C GLU A 419 -14.97 -7.16 19.08
N ALA A 420 -15.17 -7.87 17.96
CA ALA A 420 -15.64 -7.30 16.70
C ALA A 420 -17.04 -6.67 16.85
N GLY A 421 -17.96 -7.37 17.53
CA GLY A 421 -19.30 -6.87 17.84
C GLY A 421 -19.28 -5.62 18.72
N LEU A 422 -18.38 -5.56 19.72
CA LEU A 422 -18.20 -4.37 20.55
C LEU A 422 -17.68 -3.18 19.74
N VAL A 423 -16.71 -3.39 18.83
CA VAL A 423 -16.19 -2.34 17.95
C VAL A 423 -17.31 -1.79 17.06
N LEU A 424 -18.07 -2.65 16.38
CA LEU A 424 -19.18 -2.23 15.53
C LEU A 424 -20.27 -1.51 16.32
N SER A 425 -20.68 -2.04 17.48
CA SER A 425 -21.69 -1.41 18.33
C SER A 425 -21.27 -0.01 18.77
N LYS A 426 -20.01 0.15 19.20
CA LYS A 426 -19.45 1.44 19.61
C LYS A 426 -19.43 2.42 18.44
N TRP A 427 -19.02 1.96 17.26
CA TRP A 427 -18.99 2.76 16.04
C TRP A 427 -20.40 3.24 15.65
N VAL A 428 -21.39 2.34 15.63
CA VAL A 428 -22.80 2.69 15.35
C VAL A 428 -23.32 3.72 16.35
N SER A 429 -23.09 3.52 17.66
CA SER A 429 -23.53 4.46 18.69
C SER A 429 -22.92 5.86 18.51
N GLN A 430 -21.65 5.95 18.10
CA GLN A 430 -21.00 7.24 17.84
C GLN A 430 -21.61 7.96 16.64
N CYS A 431 -21.87 7.25 15.55
CA CYS A 431 -22.55 7.81 14.39
C CYS A 431 -23.96 8.30 14.76
N GLN A 432 -24.72 7.52 15.53
CA GLN A 432 -26.07 7.89 15.98
C GLN A 432 -26.06 9.13 16.89
N GLN A 433 -25.16 9.19 17.87
CA GLN A 433 -25.04 10.35 18.77
C GLN A 433 -24.72 11.63 18.00
N LYS A 434 -23.80 11.56 17.02
CA LYS A 434 -23.48 12.73 16.20
C LYS A 434 -24.67 13.17 15.34
N THR A 435 -25.42 12.21 14.77
CA THR A 435 -26.65 12.53 14.03
C THR A 435 -27.65 13.25 14.92
N LEU A 436 -27.88 12.77 16.16
CA LEU A 436 -28.82 13.39 17.09
C LEU A 436 -28.39 14.80 17.51
N ASN A 437 -27.09 15.02 17.75
CA ASN A 437 -26.57 16.35 18.11
C ASN A 437 -26.69 17.39 16.98
N LEU A 438 -26.83 16.97 15.72
CA LEU A 438 -27.08 17.87 14.59
C LEU A 438 -28.57 18.27 14.46
N GLU A 439 -29.47 17.63 15.21
CA GLU A 439 -30.91 17.88 15.12
C GLU A 439 -31.42 18.91 16.12
N GLU A 440 -30.62 19.38 17.08
CA GLU A 440 -31.03 20.50 17.93
C GLU A 440 -31.16 21.75 17.05
N PRO A 441 -32.40 22.21 16.76
CA PRO A 441 -32.59 23.33 15.87
C PRO A 441 -32.06 24.56 16.59
N GLU A 442 -31.03 25.18 16.02
CA GLU A 442 -30.59 26.52 16.41
C GLU A 442 -31.78 27.47 16.16
N THR A 443 -32.67 27.54 17.14
CA THR A 443 -33.86 28.40 17.17
C THR A 443 -33.49 29.86 17.43
N THR A 444 -32.20 30.19 17.41
CA THR A 444 -31.69 31.55 17.40
C THR A 444 -31.87 32.15 16.01
N SER A 445 -33.04 32.78 15.85
CA SER A 445 -33.37 33.80 14.86
C SER A 445 -32.25 34.84 14.71
N SER A 446 -31.31 34.62 13.79
CA SER A 446 -30.37 35.64 13.33
C SER A 446 -29.93 35.30 11.91
N SER A 447 -30.54 36.00 10.97
CA SER A 447 -30.43 35.90 9.52
C SER A 447 -29.07 36.31 8.97
N VAL A 448 -28.04 35.51 9.22
CA VAL A 448 -26.75 35.62 8.50
C VAL A 448 -26.45 34.28 7.86
N GLU A 449 -26.92 34.13 6.62
CA GLU A 449 -26.55 33.06 5.67
C GLU A 449 -25.07 33.24 5.26
N THR A 450 -24.15 33.09 6.20
CA THR A 450 -22.75 32.81 5.86
C THR A 450 -22.69 31.34 5.54
N SER A 451 -22.49 31.02 4.25
CA SER A 451 -22.20 29.69 3.73
C SER A 451 -20.93 29.13 4.38
N LEU A 452 -21.05 28.65 5.61
CA LEU A 452 -20.00 27.89 6.26
C LEU A 452 -19.82 26.59 5.47
N PRO A 453 -18.58 26.22 5.15
CA PRO A 453 -18.29 25.06 4.33
C PRO A 453 -18.90 23.82 4.98
N SER A 454 -19.67 23.09 4.18
CA SER A 454 -20.37 21.83 4.50
C SER A 454 -19.41 20.69 4.94
N ASP A 455 -18.16 20.98 5.24
CA ASP A 455 -17.10 20.05 5.64
C ASP A 455 -17.13 19.74 7.14
N THR A 456 -18.33 19.69 7.75
CA THR A 456 -18.49 19.08 9.08
C THR A 456 -18.28 17.57 8.95
N ALA A 457 -17.02 17.17 8.75
CA ALA A 457 -16.57 15.84 8.41
C ALA A 457 -17.41 14.77 9.12
N ALA A 458 -18.38 14.22 8.39
CA ALA A 458 -19.30 13.23 8.90
C ALA A 458 -18.46 12.04 9.35
N TRP A 459 -18.78 11.48 10.53
CA TRP A 459 -18.11 10.25 10.93
C TRP A 459 -18.42 9.21 9.86
N CYS A 460 -17.41 8.45 9.45
CA CYS A 460 -17.61 7.38 8.49
C CYS A 460 -18.67 6.41 9.02
N GLN A 461 -19.61 5.98 8.18
CA GLN A 461 -20.63 5.02 8.57
C GLN A 461 -20.15 3.59 8.29
N PRO A 462 -20.60 2.59 9.09
CA PRO A 462 -20.41 1.19 8.75
C PRO A 462 -21.00 0.87 7.38
N ASP A 463 -20.24 0.13 6.57
CA ASP A 463 -20.68 -0.38 5.27
C ASP A 463 -21.09 -1.87 5.37
N GLU A 464 -21.53 -2.44 4.26
CA GLU A 464 -21.94 -3.85 4.19
C GLU A 464 -20.79 -4.78 4.65
N THR A 465 -19.58 -4.47 4.19
CA THR A 465 -18.35 -5.18 4.55
C THR A 465 -18.14 -5.19 6.07
N SER A 466 -18.36 -4.06 6.75
CA SER A 466 -18.23 -3.92 8.21
C SER A 466 -19.10 -4.95 8.94
N CYS A 467 -20.38 -5.04 8.57
CA CYS A 467 -21.34 -5.97 9.16
C CYS A 467 -20.98 -7.42 8.84
N LEU A 468 -20.64 -7.70 7.58
CA LEU A 468 -20.27 -9.03 7.10
C LEU A 468 -19.06 -9.58 7.85
N LEU A 469 -18.02 -8.76 8.05
CA LEU A 469 -16.81 -9.15 8.80
C LEU A 469 -17.11 -9.51 10.25
N VAL A 470 -18.00 -8.77 10.93
CA VAL A 470 -18.40 -9.06 12.31
C VAL A 470 -19.22 -10.34 12.39
N ILE A 471 -20.14 -10.56 11.44
CA ILE A 471 -20.94 -11.79 11.36
C ILE A 471 -20.03 -13.00 11.13
N HIS A 472 -19.05 -12.89 10.23
CA HIS A 472 -18.04 -13.94 10.03
C HIS A 472 -17.21 -14.18 11.28
N ALA A 473 -16.78 -13.13 11.98
CA ALA A 473 -16.03 -13.25 13.23
C ALA A 473 -16.78 -14.05 14.30
N TRP A 474 -18.12 -13.88 14.38
CA TRP A 474 -18.97 -14.69 15.23
C TRP A 474 -19.12 -16.13 14.72
N GLY A 475 -19.27 -16.32 13.41
CA GLY A 475 -19.37 -17.64 12.79
C GLY A 475 -18.12 -18.51 12.99
N CYS A 476 -16.92 -17.92 12.98
CA CYS A 476 -15.67 -18.67 13.08
C CYS A 476 -15.46 -19.43 14.40
N VAL A 477 -16.29 -19.23 15.43
CA VAL A 477 -16.10 -19.92 16.71
C VAL A 477 -17.23 -20.90 17.01
N PRO A 478 -16.92 -22.16 17.35
CA PRO A 478 -17.88 -23.26 17.42
C PRO A 478 -18.87 -23.21 18.62
N GLU A 479 -19.08 -22.06 19.24
CA GLU A 479 -19.96 -21.91 20.40
C GLU A 479 -21.36 -21.44 19.99
N TYR A 480 -22.41 -22.11 20.51
CA TYR A 480 -23.80 -21.83 20.15
C TYR A 480 -24.21 -20.35 20.26
N ARG A 481 -23.81 -19.65 21.34
CA ARG A 481 -24.21 -18.26 21.61
C ARG A 481 -23.83 -17.30 20.47
N ARG A 482 -22.90 -17.72 19.61
CA ARG A 482 -22.31 -16.90 18.56
C ARG A 482 -23.14 -16.86 17.29
N ALA A 483 -23.74 -17.99 16.89
CA ALA A 483 -24.71 -17.99 15.79
C ALA A 483 -25.91 -17.09 16.13
N LYS A 484 -26.36 -17.11 17.39
CA LYS A 484 -27.40 -16.19 17.86
C LYS A 484 -26.93 -14.73 17.85
N SER A 485 -25.67 -14.47 18.19
CA SER A 485 -25.11 -13.11 18.15
C SER A 485 -24.99 -12.57 16.72
N ALA A 486 -24.55 -13.41 15.77
CA ALA A 486 -24.58 -13.10 14.33
C ALA A 486 -26.00 -12.77 13.84
N GLU A 487 -26.99 -13.57 14.23
CA GLU A 487 -28.40 -13.31 13.90
C GLU A 487 -28.93 -12.02 14.53
N ASN A 488 -28.53 -11.69 15.76
CA ASN A 488 -28.94 -10.45 16.41
C ASN A 488 -28.41 -9.22 15.66
N ILE A 489 -27.23 -9.30 15.04
CA ILE A 489 -26.70 -8.22 14.17
C ILE A 489 -27.60 -8.07 12.94
N LEU A 490 -27.94 -9.16 12.26
CA LEU A 490 -28.88 -9.13 11.13
C LEU A 490 -30.25 -8.56 11.53
N GLN A 491 -30.78 -8.97 12.69
CA GLN A 491 -32.04 -8.41 13.22
C GLN A 491 -31.93 -6.91 13.45
N ARG A 492 -30.81 -6.44 13.99
CA ARG A 492 -30.56 -5.02 14.19
C ARG A 492 -30.50 -4.23 12.88
N MET A 493 -29.88 -4.80 11.84
CA MET A 493 -29.88 -4.20 10.50
C MET A 493 -31.31 -4.07 9.94
N LEU A 494 -32.14 -5.12 10.06
CA LEU A 494 -33.55 -5.11 9.63
C LEU A 494 -34.41 -4.12 10.45
N GLU A 495 -34.15 -3.98 11.75
CA GLU A 495 -34.84 -3.00 12.61
C GLU A 495 -34.55 -1.56 12.17
N LEU A 496 -33.28 -1.23 11.90
CA LEU A 496 -32.89 0.10 11.45
C LEU A 496 -33.41 0.41 10.05
N GLU A 497 -33.46 -0.59 9.17
CA GLU A 497 -34.04 -0.43 7.83
C GLU A 497 -35.52 -0.05 7.86
N ARG A 498 -36.29 -0.62 8.81
CA ARG A 498 -37.72 -0.34 9.03
C ARG A 498 -38.00 1.02 9.66
N GLN A 499 -36.99 1.73 10.17
CA GLN A 499 -37.19 3.07 10.71
C GLN A 499 -37.44 4.06 9.56
N ASP A 500 -38.49 4.87 9.68
CA ASP A 500 -38.83 5.87 8.66
C ASP A 500 -37.82 7.03 8.60
N ASN A 501 -37.06 7.27 9.68
CA ASN A 501 -36.06 8.33 9.72
C ASN A 501 -34.77 7.87 9.01
N PRO A 502 -34.45 8.40 7.80
CA PRO A 502 -33.24 8.00 7.06
C PRO A 502 -31.95 8.37 7.80
N ARG A 503 -31.98 9.33 8.72
CA ARG A 503 -30.80 9.76 9.48
C ARG A 503 -30.41 8.76 10.57
N LEU A 504 -31.36 7.99 11.09
CA LEU A 504 -31.09 6.92 12.06
C LEU A 504 -30.60 5.62 11.40
N LYS A 505 -30.66 5.53 10.06
CA LYS A 505 -30.15 4.41 9.26
C LYS A 505 -28.63 4.44 9.18
N VAL A 506 -27.99 4.13 10.31
CA VAL A 506 -26.52 4.08 10.43
C VAL A 506 -25.93 2.77 9.93
N LEU A 507 -26.71 1.69 9.88
CA LEU A 507 -26.30 0.42 9.28
C LEU A 507 -26.88 0.27 7.87
N PRO A 508 -26.16 -0.40 6.95
CA PRO A 508 -26.67 -0.68 5.63
C PRO A 508 -27.81 -1.70 5.68
N SER A 509 -28.65 -1.70 4.63
CA SER A 509 -29.65 -2.75 4.43
C SER A 509 -28.99 -4.12 4.28
N PRO A 510 -29.58 -5.20 4.85
CA PRO A 510 -29.07 -6.55 4.65
C PRO A 510 -29.06 -6.98 3.19
N THR A 511 -28.09 -7.83 2.86
CA THR A 511 -27.90 -8.44 1.55
C THR A 511 -27.97 -9.97 1.63
N VAL A 512 -28.04 -10.65 0.48
CA VAL A 512 -27.98 -12.12 0.43
C VAL A 512 -26.67 -12.66 1.06
N GLU A 513 -25.56 -11.94 0.93
CA GLU A 513 -24.27 -12.22 1.55
C GLU A 513 -24.36 -12.15 3.08
N THR A 514 -25.00 -11.10 3.61
CA THR A 514 -25.25 -10.94 5.05
C THR A 514 -26.06 -12.12 5.60
N TYR A 515 -27.13 -12.52 4.93
CA TYR A 515 -27.93 -13.70 5.31
C TYR A 515 -27.12 -14.99 5.22
N ASN A 516 -26.35 -15.19 4.15
CA ASN A 516 -25.51 -16.37 3.96
C ASN A 516 -24.47 -16.50 5.07
N ALA A 517 -23.88 -15.41 5.54
CA ALA A 517 -22.94 -15.43 6.65
C ALA A 517 -23.62 -15.85 7.97
N VAL A 518 -24.86 -15.42 8.23
CA VAL A 518 -25.65 -15.87 9.40
C VAL A 518 -26.08 -17.34 9.26
N LEU A 519 -26.51 -17.77 8.08
CA LEU A 519 -26.85 -19.16 7.79
C LEU A 519 -25.63 -20.07 8.02
N GLN A 520 -24.45 -19.63 7.57
CA GLN A 520 -23.18 -20.33 7.81
C GLN A 520 -22.84 -20.40 9.30
N ALA A 521 -23.02 -19.30 10.05
CA ALA A 521 -22.81 -19.31 11.50
C ALA A 521 -23.72 -20.33 12.21
N TRP A 522 -24.98 -20.46 11.79
CA TRP A 522 -25.87 -21.49 12.30
C TRP A 522 -25.47 -22.91 11.86
N SER A 523 -25.06 -23.10 10.60
CA SER A 523 -24.71 -24.43 10.06
C SER A 523 -23.50 -25.06 10.76
N ILE A 524 -22.57 -24.26 11.29
CA ILE A 524 -21.40 -24.71 12.08
C ILE A 524 -21.62 -24.72 13.60
N SER A 525 -22.75 -24.20 14.08
CA SER A 525 -22.99 -24.04 15.52
C SER A 525 -23.16 -25.38 16.25
N ARG A 526 -22.40 -25.61 17.33
CA ARG A 526 -22.53 -26.83 18.16
C ARG A 526 -23.63 -26.67 19.20
N HIS A 527 -24.89 -26.67 18.76
CA HIS A 527 -26.04 -26.62 19.66
C HIS A 527 -26.31 -27.97 20.32
N TYR A 528 -26.63 -27.99 21.61
CA TYR A 528 -26.95 -29.21 22.36
C TYR A 528 -28.23 -29.91 21.84
N LYS A 529 -29.21 -29.13 21.39
CA LYS A 529 -30.35 -29.57 20.56
C LYS A 529 -30.01 -29.47 19.07
N LEU A 530 -29.79 -30.61 18.42
CA LEU A 530 -29.52 -30.72 16.99
C LEU A 530 -30.62 -30.09 16.11
N SER A 531 -31.86 -30.04 16.60
CA SER A 531 -32.98 -29.43 15.89
C SER A 531 -32.91 -27.91 15.79
N THR A 532 -32.21 -27.24 16.71
CA THR A 532 -32.22 -25.78 16.76
C THR A 532 -31.51 -25.15 15.56
N PRO A 533 -30.27 -25.51 15.19
CA PRO A 533 -29.61 -24.96 14.00
C PRO A 533 -30.44 -25.14 12.72
N ILE A 534 -30.98 -26.34 12.50
CA ILE A 534 -31.84 -26.64 11.35
C ILE A 534 -33.06 -25.72 11.32
N THR A 535 -33.81 -25.65 12.43
CA THR A 535 -35.03 -24.82 12.52
C THR A 535 -34.71 -23.35 12.25
N GLN A 536 -33.55 -22.87 12.71
CA GLN A 536 -33.14 -21.48 12.51
C GLN A 536 -32.76 -21.18 11.07
N VAL A 537 -32.01 -22.09 10.42
CA VAL A 537 -31.64 -21.96 9.00
C VAL A 537 -32.89 -22.02 8.10
N GLU A 538 -33.82 -22.94 8.36
CA GLU A 538 -35.11 -23.00 7.66
C GLU A 538 -35.91 -21.70 7.83
N ARG A 539 -35.99 -21.17 9.05
CA ARG A 539 -36.69 -19.91 9.34
C ARG A 539 -36.06 -18.74 8.58
N LEU A 540 -34.74 -18.61 8.59
CA LEU A 540 -34.03 -17.54 7.89
C LEU A 540 -34.25 -17.59 6.38
N LEU A 541 -34.24 -18.78 5.77
CA LEU A 541 -34.58 -18.95 4.34
C LEU A 541 -36.03 -18.59 4.02
N VAL A 542 -36.97 -18.91 4.91
CA VAL A 542 -38.36 -18.47 4.79
C VAL A 542 -38.45 -16.94 4.85
N ASP A 543 -37.70 -16.31 5.76
CA ASP A 543 -37.69 -14.85 5.89
C ASP A 543 -37.09 -14.19 4.65
N MET A 544 -35.98 -14.69 4.10
CA MET A 544 -35.42 -14.24 2.80
C MET A 544 -36.46 -14.35 1.66
N ASN A 545 -37.25 -15.42 1.63
CA ASN A 545 -38.30 -15.60 0.63
C ASN A 545 -39.53 -14.69 0.84
N LYS A 546 -39.83 -14.27 2.07
CA LYS A 546 -40.90 -13.28 2.33
C LYS A 546 -40.55 -11.93 1.71
N TYR A 547 -39.30 -11.47 1.86
CA TYR A 547 -38.84 -10.21 1.25
C TYR A 547 -39.03 -10.17 -0.27
N ARG A 548 -38.97 -11.33 -0.93
CA ARG A 548 -39.16 -11.46 -2.39
C ARG A 548 -40.56 -11.08 -2.85
N ARG A 549 -41.59 -11.22 -1.99
CA ARG A 549 -42.97 -10.90 -2.36
C ARG A 549 -43.24 -9.41 -2.40
N TYR A 550 -42.42 -8.60 -1.72
CA TYR A 550 -42.63 -7.17 -1.57
C TYR A 550 -41.80 -6.34 -2.54
N ILE A 551 -40.62 -6.82 -2.96
CA ILE A 551 -39.69 -6.08 -3.80
C ILE A 551 -39.39 -6.89 -5.06
N LYS A 552 -39.63 -6.31 -6.25
CA LYS A 552 -39.41 -6.95 -7.57
C LYS A 552 -37.95 -7.42 -7.74
N GLU A 553 -37.03 -6.67 -7.15
CA GLU A 553 -35.60 -6.97 -7.05
C GLU A 553 -35.25 -7.08 -5.57
N ASN A 554 -35.49 -8.25 -4.97
CA ASN A 554 -35.14 -8.48 -3.57
C ASN A 554 -33.63 -8.78 -3.45
N PRO A 555 -32.81 -7.88 -2.88
CA PRO A 555 -31.36 -8.12 -2.69
C PRO A 555 -31.08 -9.23 -1.68
N CYS A 556 -32.09 -9.62 -0.88
CA CYS A 556 -32.03 -10.72 0.08
C CYS A 556 -32.60 -12.03 -0.46
N ALA A 557 -32.90 -12.16 -1.76
CA ALA A 557 -33.46 -13.39 -2.30
C ALA A 557 -32.47 -14.55 -2.12
N PRO A 558 -32.91 -15.75 -1.66
CA PRO A 558 -32.00 -16.89 -1.52
C PRO A 558 -31.30 -17.22 -2.83
N ASN A 559 -29.98 -17.37 -2.77
CA ASN A 559 -29.17 -17.84 -3.89
C ASN A 559 -28.78 -19.31 -3.69
N MET A 560 -28.04 -19.88 -4.64
CA MET A 560 -27.64 -21.30 -4.56
C MET A 560 -26.86 -21.60 -3.27
N ARG A 561 -26.01 -20.65 -2.83
CA ARG A 561 -25.23 -20.79 -1.60
C ARG A 561 -26.13 -20.87 -0.35
N SER A 562 -27.23 -20.13 -0.31
CA SER A 562 -28.19 -20.19 0.80
C SER A 562 -28.79 -21.59 0.97
N TYR A 563 -29.12 -22.24 -0.15
CA TYR A 563 -29.65 -23.61 -0.15
C TYR A 563 -28.58 -24.66 0.17
N GLU A 564 -27.35 -24.51 -0.34
CA GLU A 564 -26.23 -25.35 0.04
C GLU A 564 -25.99 -25.34 1.56
N LEU A 565 -26.02 -24.16 2.20
CA LEU A 565 -25.85 -24.05 3.65
C LEU A 565 -26.95 -24.79 4.42
N LEU A 566 -28.19 -24.82 3.91
CA LEU A 566 -29.26 -25.64 4.50
C LEU A 566 -28.98 -27.13 4.36
N LEU A 567 -28.53 -27.58 3.18
CA LEU A 567 -28.19 -28.99 2.95
C LEU A 567 -26.97 -29.42 3.79
N GLU A 568 -25.94 -28.57 3.91
CA GLU A 568 -24.80 -28.76 4.82
C GLU A 568 -25.28 -28.91 6.27
N THR A 569 -26.27 -28.09 6.68
CA THR A 569 -26.87 -28.15 8.01
C THR A 569 -27.61 -29.48 8.23
N TYR A 570 -28.37 -29.97 7.25
CA TYR A 570 -29.03 -31.29 7.33
C TYR A 570 -28.03 -32.44 7.38
N ALA A 571 -26.97 -32.38 6.58
CA ALA A 571 -25.92 -33.38 6.56
C ALA A 571 -25.24 -33.48 7.94
N ARG A 572 -24.96 -32.34 8.56
CA ARG A 572 -24.21 -32.28 9.83
C ARG A 572 -25.04 -32.68 11.04
N PHE A 573 -26.28 -32.20 11.19
CA PHE A 573 -27.02 -32.34 12.45
C PHE A 573 -28.03 -33.49 12.48
N GLY A 574 -28.05 -34.34 11.44
CA GLY A 574 -28.67 -35.68 11.47
C GLY A 574 -30.01 -35.78 12.19
N TYR A 575 -31.12 -35.51 11.48
CA TYR A 575 -32.45 -35.87 11.99
C TYR A 575 -32.71 -37.38 11.89
N LYS A 576 -33.82 -37.86 12.49
CA LYS A 576 -34.42 -39.15 12.10
C LYS A 576 -34.54 -39.18 10.58
N LEU A 577 -33.96 -40.19 9.93
CA LEU A 577 -33.77 -40.22 8.46
C LEU A 577 -35.04 -39.91 7.66
N GLY A 578 -36.21 -40.36 8.13
CA GLY A 578 -37.49 -40.12 7.45
C GLY A 578 -37.85 -38.64 7.27
N ASP A 579 -37.64 -37.82 8.30
CA ASP A 579 -37.94 -36.37 8.22
C ASP A 579 -36.89 -35.63 7.37
N ARG A 580 -35.63 -36.10 7.40
CA ARG A 580 -34.53 -35.53 6.63
C ARG A 580 -34.79 -35.63 5.13
N LYS A 581 -35.09 -36.83 4.62
CA LYS A 581 -35.36 -37.06 3.19
C LYS A 581 -36.51 -36.19 2.67
N ARG A 582 -37.64 -36.19 3.40
CA ARG A 582 -38.83 -35.39 3.02
C ARG A 582 -38.54 -33.89 2.96
N ARG A 583 -37.74 -33.37 3.90
CA ARG A 583 -37.34 -31.95 3.93
C ARG A 583 -36.38 -31.62 2.78
N MET A 584 -35.45 -32.50 2.44
CA MET A 584 -34.56 -32.29 1.30
C MET A 584 -35.31 -32.31 -0.04
N ASP A 585 -36.24 -33.26 -0.24
CA ASP A 585 -37.06 -33.30 -1.45
C ASP A 585 -37.90 -32.03 -1.62
N LYS A 586 -38.30 -31.41 -0.49
CA LYS A 586 -38.92 -30.08 -0.52
C LYS A 586 -37.94 -29.01 -0.99
N VAL A 587 -36.72 -28.97 -0.44
CA VAL A 587 -35.67 -28.01 -0.84
C VAL A 587 -35.30 -28.16 -2.32
N ILE A 588 -35.11 -29.38 -2.81
CA ILE A 588 -34.79 -29.64 -4.23
C ILE A 588 -35.92 -29.16 -5.14
N ARG A 589 -37.18 -29.38 -4.75
CA ARG A 589 -38.34 -28.85 -5.50
C ARG A 589 -38.36 -27.33 -5.49
N GLU A 590 -38.03 -26.69 -4.36
CA GLU A 590 -37.91 -25.23 -4.29
C GLU A 590 -36.80 -24.73 -5.23
N ILE A 591 -35.59 -25.31 -5.18
CA ILE A 591 -34.48 -24.96 -6.09
C ILE A 591 -34.90 -25.11 -7.56
N LYS A 592 -35.50 -26.25 -7.94
CA LYS A 592 -35.99 -26.48 -9.31
C LYS A 592 -37.11 -25.51 -9.73
N GLY A 593 -37.91 -25.03 -8.79
CA GLY A 593 -38.93 -24.01 -9.03
C GLY A 593 -38.35 -22.61 -9.29
N HIS A 594 -37.12 -22.35 -8.84
CA HIS A 594 -36.40 -21.12 -9.14
C HIS A 594 -35.72 -21.21 -10.51
N ARG A 595 -36.32 -20.58 -11.54
CA ARG A 595 -35.79 -20.55 -12.92
C ARG A 595 -34.34 -20.08 -13.07
N LYS A 596 -33.77 -19.39 -12.08
CA LYS A 596 -32.41 -18.85 -12.09
C LYS A 596 -31.38 -19.72 -11.33
N LEU A 597 -31.82 -20.75 -10.61
CA LEU A 597 -30.94 -21.58 -9.78
C LEU A 597 -30.74 -22.94 -10.42
N ILE A 598 -29.50 -23.22 -10.80
CA ILE A 598 -29.06 -24.56 -11.22
C ILE A 598 -28.35 -25.18 -10.01
N PRO A 599 -28.77 -26.39 -9.54
CA PRO A 599 -28.07 -27.08 -8.48
C PRO A 599 -26.58 -27.25 -8.82
N SER A 600 -25.70 -26.85 -7.91
CA SER A 600 -24.26 -27.11 -8.02
C SER A 600 -23.97 -28.61 -7.82
N GLU A 601 -22.83 -29.08 -8.34
CA GLU A 601 -22.35 -30.45 -8.10
C GLU A 601 -22.27 -30.74 -6.59
N ARG A 602 -21.69 -29.81 -5.82
CA ARG A 602 -21.65 -29.88 -4.35
C ARG A 602 -23.03 -30.02 -3.70
N CYS A 603 -24.05 -29.37 -4.24
CA CYS A 603 -25.42 -29.53 -3.76
C CYS A 603 -25.93 -30.95 -3.99
N LEU A 604 -25.63 -31.56 -5.14
CA LEU A 604 -26.02 -32.94 -5.46
C LEU A 604 -25.28 -33.94 -4.55
N GLU A 605 -23.97 -33.74 -4.34
CA GLU A 605 -23.18 -34.54 -3.39
C GLU A 605 -23.74 -34.49 -1.97
N LEU A 606 -24.11 -33.29 -1.48
CA LEU A 606 -24.73 -33.13 -0.16
C LEU A 606 -26.10 -33.82 -0.08
N VAL A 607 -26.84 -33.86 -1.19
CA VAL A 607 -28.11 -34.59 -1.27
C VAL A 607 -27.87 -36.09 -1.19
N GLU A 608 -26.94 -36.62 -1.96
CA GLU A 608 -26.58 -38.05 -1.91
C GLU A 608 -26.09 -38.45 -0.52
N LEU A 609 -25.21 -37.65 0.09
CA LEU A 609 -24.72 -37.88 1.45
C LEU A 609 -25.84 -37.93 2.48
N CYS A 610 -26.87 -37.11 2.33
CA CYS A 610 -28.02 -37.12 3.24
C CYS A 610 -29.06 -38.21 2.91
N GLN A 611 -29.01 -38.82 1.72
CA GLN A 611 -29.85 -39.94 1.33
C GLN A 611 -29.24 -41.29 1.69
N ASP A 612 -27.92 -41.36 1.88
CA ASP A 612 -27.24 -42.58 2.30
C ASP A 612 -27.59 -42.93 3.76
N ASP A 613 -28.30 -44.04 3.92
CA ASP A 613 -28.71 -44.60 5.21
C ASP A 613 -27.53 -45.24 5.96
N THR A 614 -26.42 -45.52 5.28
CA THR A 614 -25.23 -46.18 5.85
C THR A 614 -24.35 -45.21 6.63
N TRP A 615 -24.47 -43.90 6.38
CA TRP A 615 -23.69 -42.86 7.04
C TRP A 615 -24.20 -42.57 8.46
N LYS A 616 -23.82 -43.41 9.43
CA LYS A 616 -23.87 -43.05 10.85
C LYS A 616 -22.64 -42.21 11.16
N LEU A 617 -22.83 -40.90 11.38
CA LEU A 617 -21.79 -40.00 11.88
C LEU A 617 -21.22 -40.55 13.20
N GLU A 618 -20.02 -41.14 13.15
CA GLU A 618 -19.16 -41.21 14.33
C GLU A 618 -18.80 -39.76 14.69
N GLY A 619 -19.23 -39.32 15.88
CA GLY A 619 -19.44 -37.91 16.24
C GLY A 619 -18.22 -37.01 16.34
#